data_AF-A0A957HT94-F1
#
_entry.id   AF-A0A957HT94-F1
#
_cell.length_a   1.000
_cell.length_b   1.000
_cell.length_c   1.000
_cell.angle_alpha   90.00
_cell.angle_beta   90.00
_cell.angle_gamma   90.00
#
_symmetry.space_group_name_H-M   'P 1'
#
loop_
_entity.id
_entity.type
_entity.pdbx_description
1 polymer ?
#
loop_
_entity_poly.entity_id
_entity_poly.type
_entity_poly.pdbx_seq_one_letter_code
_entity_poly.pdbx_strand_id
1 'polypeptide(L)'
;MFLKLNKSQINLFFITVMLILAITTTACANDVADAIAEPETAVQANTIPTDLPAPVVEEIAVVVEETAGEETAVQVAPVTTSALQTGSQLSADEIAGLMFMREEEKLAEDVYLTLYDMWGMNIFQNIASSEQTHTESVLELLNTYGLTDPAVNNARGEFTNQDLQALYDQLTVTGSLSLADALKVGAAIEEIDILDLNQRIATTTHDDISTLYQNLRAGSENHLRSFVSTFERQTGELYQPQYLDQATYDAIMTGAQSQGNGNGGNGNSGAGNSDSNGSNGNGNRGNGKGNQNGNNGQGNNQGQNG
;
A
#
# COMPACT_ATOMS: atom_id res chain seq x y z
N MET A 1 10.55 14.65 3.97
CA MET A 1 10.22 15.24 2.63
C MET A 1 9.64 14.13 1.75
N PHE A 2 8.31 14.04 1.60
CA PHE A 2 7.64 13.08 0.71
C PHE A 2 8.30 13.04 -0.67
N LEU A 3 8.11 11.96 -1.43
CA LEU A 3 7.70 12.14 -2.81
C LEU A 3 6.54 13.16 -2.77
N LYS A 4 6.89 14.45 -2.91
CA LYS A 4 6.15 15.24 -3.87
C LYS A 4 6.22 14.40 -5.14
N LEU A 5 5.33 13.42 -5.29
CA LEU A 5 4.46 13.42 -6.43
C LEU A 5 4.10 14.90 -6.57
N ASN A 6 4.81 15.59 -7.47
CA ASN A 6 4.59 17.01 -7.64
C ASN A 6 3.07 17.18 -7.69
N LYS A 7 2.50 18.26 -7.16
CA LYS A 7 1.07 18.52 -7.40
C LYS A 7 0.72 18.31 -8.88
N SER A 8 1.69 18.47 -9.79
CA SER A 8 1.62 18.04 -11.18
C SER A 8 1.55 16.53 -11.47
N GLN A 9 2.20 15.58 -10.79
CA GLN A 9 2.08 14.14 -11.07
C GLN A 9 0.77 13.56 -10.52
N ILE A 10 0.40 13.98 -9.30
CA ILE A 10 -0.92 13.71 -8.73
C ILE A 10 -2.02 14.36 -9.59
N ASN A 11 -1.89 15.64 -10.00
CA ASN A 11 -2.89 16.30 -10.87
C ASN A 11 -2.86 15.82 -12.34
N LEU A 12 -1.71 15.43 -12.89
CA LEU A 12 -1.62 14.90 -14.26
C LEU A 12 -2.23 13.49 -14.32
N PHE A 13 -2.14 12.72 -13.23
CA PHE A 13 -2.85 11.46 -13.04
C PHE A 13 -4.36 11.67 -12.79
N PHE A 14 -4.76 12.65 -11.96
CA PHE A 14 -6.16 13.05 -11.75
C PHE A 14 -6.87 13.44 -13.06
N ILE A 15 -6.14 14.01 -14.03
CA ILE A 15 -6.68 14.42 -15.34
C ILE A 15 -6.72 13.24 -16.32
N THR A 16 -5.77 12.29 -16.29
CA THR A 16 -5.70 11.20 -17.27
C THR A 16 -6.69 10.07 -17.01
N VAL A 17 -6.98 9.73 -15.74
CA VAL A 17 -8.02 8.72 -15.41
C VAL A 17 -9.43 9.23 -15.75
N MET A 18 -9.73 10.50 -15.50
CA MET A 18 -10.99 11.14 -15.92
C MET A 18 -11.13 11.27 -17.45
N LEU A 19 -10.01 11.45 -18.19
CA LEU A 19 -10.05 11.58 -19.66
C LEU A 19 -10.23 10.22 -20.37
N ILE A 20 -9.70 9.12 -19.83
CA ILE A 20 -9.83 7.78 -20.43
C ILE A 20 -11.26 7.23 -20.24
N LEU A 21 -11.94 7.58 -19.13
CA LEU A 21 -13.33 7.18 -18.89
C LEU A 21 -14.35 7.89 -19.81
N ALA A 22 -13.94 8.97 -20.49
CA ALA A 22 -14.82 9.79 -21.35
C ALA A 22 -14.73 9.47 -22.87
N ILE A 23 -13.90 8.51 -23.32
CA ILE A 23 -13.65 8.26 -24.76
C ILE A 23 -13.99 6.81 -25.18
N THR A 24 -15.15 6.29 -24.78
CA THR A 24 -15.71 5.05 -25.38
C THR A 24 -17.19 5.17 -25.72
N THR A 25 -17.54 6.16 -26.56
CA THR A 25 -18.76 6.05 -27.39
C THR A 25 -18.47 6.46 -28.83
N THR A 26 -18.02 5.51 -29.66
CA THR A 26 -18.25 5.56 -31.10
C THR A 26 -18.77 4.21 -31.55
N ALA A 27 -20.10 4.05 -31.49
CA ALA A 27 -20.81 2.98 -32.17
C ALA A 27 -21.10 3.43 -33.62
N CYS A 28 -20.82 2.55 -34.57
CA CYS A 28 -21.14 2.74 -35.98
C CYS A 28 -22.66 2.68 -36.21
N ALA A 29 -23.23 3.65 -36.94
CA ALA A 29 -24.43 3.46 -37.74
C ALA A 29 -24.49 4.51 -38.87
N ASN A 30 -24.62 4.02 -40.10
CA ASN A 30 -24.78 4.82 -41.31
C ASN A 30 -26.17 5.48 -41.40
N ASP A 31 -26.15 6.71 -41.91
CA ASP A 31 -27.15 7.46 -42.68
C ASP A 31 -28.58 6.91 -42.81
N VAL A 32 -29.55 7.64 -42.26
CA VAL A 32 -30.69 8.16 -43.04
C VAL A 32 -31.12 9.51 -42.49
N ALA A 33 -31.17 10.52 -43.36
CA ALA A 33 -31.66 11.85 -43.07
C ALA A 33 -33.16 11.87 -42.75
N ASP A 34 -33.58 12.59 -41.71
CA ASP A 34 -34.72 13.50 -41.82
C ASP A 34 -34.70 14.57 -40.72
N ALA A 35 -35.11 15.77 -41.08
CA ALA A 35 -34.97 16.99 -40.31
C ALA A 35 -36.27 17.32 -39.56
N ILE A 36 -36.20 17.54 -38.24
CA ILE A 36 -37.19 18.38 -37.54
C ILE A 36 -36.56 19.08 -36.32
N ALA A 37 -36.93 20.35 -36.17
CA ALA A 37 -36.32 21.39 -35.35
C ALA A 37 -36.66 21.32 -33.84
N GLU A 38 -35.67 21.68 -33.01
CA GLU A 38 -35.64 22.56 -31.81
C GLU A 38 -36.96 22.92 -31.07
N PRO A 39 -36.98 23.07 -29.71
CA PRO A 39 -36.00 23.92 -29.03
C PRO A 39 -35.38 23.45 -27.71
N GLU A 40 -34.11 23.84 -27.58
CA GLU A 40 -33.33 24.10 -26.37
C GLU A 40 -34.13 24.62 -25.17
N THR A 41 -33.98 23.96 -24.02
CA THR A 41 -34.13 24.59 -22.70
C THR A 41 -32.78 24.66 -22.02
N ALA A 42 -32.23 25.88 -22.01
CA ALA A 42 -31.05 26.29 -21.29
C ALA A 42 -31.21 26.08 -19.77
N VAL A 43 -30.32 25.28 -19.19
CA VAL A 43 -30.05 25.31 -17.74
C VAL A 43 -28.79 26.15 -17.54
N GLN A 44 -28.95 27.20 -16.74
CA GLN A 44 -27.94 28.21 -16.46
C GLN A 44 -26.76 27.59 -15.71
N ALA A 45 -25.56 27.72 -16.28
CA ALA A 45 -24.31 27.51 -15.58
C ALA A 45 -24.14 28.62 -14.53
N ASN A 46 -24.23 28.25 -13.26
CA ASN A 46 -23.91 29.14 -12.16
C ASN A 46 -22.39 29.30 -12.10
N THR A 47 -21.89 30.46 -12.54
CA THR A 47 -20.48 30.83 -12.44
C THR A 47 -20.10 31.05 -10.98
N ILE A 48 -19.24 30.20 -10.43
CA ILE A 48 -18.61 30.42 -9.11
C ILE A 48 -17.60 31.57 -9.25
N PRO A 49 -17.69 32.65 -8.46
CA PRO A 49 -16.68 33.70 -8.46
C PRO A 49 -15.35 33.19 -7.92
N THR A 50 -14.31 33.29 -8.74
CA THR A 50 -12.90 33.16 -8.36
C THR A 50 -12.42 34.48 -7.77
N ASP A 51 -12.62 34.70 -6.48
CA ASP A 51 -11.85 35.70 -5.72
C ASP A 51 -11.84 35.34 -4.23
N LEU A 52 -10.83 34.59 -3.80
CA LEU A 52 -10.50 34.43 -2.39
C LEU A 52 -9.36 35.41 -2.08
N PRO A 53 -9.57 36.41 -1.19
CA PRO A 53 -8.53 37.34 -0.81
C PRO A 53 -7.41 36.61 -0.06
N ALA A 54 -6.17 36.91 -0.44
CA ALA A 54 -4.96 36.41 0.20
C ALA A 54 -4.94 36.78 1.71
N PRO A 55 -4.49 35.88 2.60
CA PRO A 55 -4.29 36.23 3.99
C PRO A 55 -3.08 37.17 4.12
N VAL A 56 -3.37 38.42 4.49
CA VAL A 56 -2.39 39.41 4.91
C VAL A 56 -1.97 39.04 6.34
N VAL A 57 -0.77 38.49 6.50
CA VAL A 57 -0.13 38.36 7.81
C VAL A 57 0.71 39.62 8.03
N GLU A 58 0.19 40.51 8.87
CA GLU A 58 0.93 41.66 9.37
C GLU A 58 2.06 41.20 10.31
N GLU A 59 3.27 41.66 10.00
CA GLU A 59 4.46 41.52 10.82
C GLU A 59 4.33 42.45 12.04
N ILE A 60 4.03 41.87 13.20
CA ILE A 60 4.05 42.61 14.46
C ILE A 60 5.52 42.71 14.91
N ALA A 61 6.14 43.85 14.64
CA ALA A 61 7.45 44.22 15.17
C ALA A 61 7.37 44.36 16.69
N VAL A 62 7.97 43.42 17.42
CA VAL A 62 8.20 43.56 18.86
C VAL A 62 9.39 44.49 19.06
N VAL A 63 9.08 45.73 19.46
CA VAL A 63 10.06 46.69 20.00
C VAL A 63 10.45 46.20 21.39
N VAL A 64 11.69 45.73 21.55
CA VAL A 64 12.29 45.52 22.87
C VAL A 64 13.17 46.74 23.14
N GLU A 65 12.76 47.55 24.12
CA GLU A 65 13.56 48.65 24.65
C GLU A 65 14.84 48.13 25.30
N GLU A 66 15.96 48.69 24.87
CA GLU A 66 17.28 48.52 25.45
C GLU A 66 17.38 49.37 26.73
N THR A 67 17.52 48.72 27.88
CA THR A 67 17.99 49.38 29.11
C THR A 67 19.29 48.71 29.57
N ALA A 68 20.39 49.42 29.38
CA ALA A 68 21.71 49.08 29.90
C ALA A 68 21.72 49.09 31.44
N GLY A 69 22.39 48.10 32.04
CA GLY A 69 22.54 48.02 33.49
C GLY A 69 23.34 46.81 33.98
N GLU A 70 24.67 46.96 33.92
CA GLU A 70 25.66 46.49 34.91
C GLU A 70 26.08 45.00 34.94
N GLU A 71 27.40 44.82 34.74
CA GLU A 71 28.15 43.57 34.84
C GLU A 71 28.08 42.95 36.24
N THR A 72 27.87 41.64 36.31
CA THR A 72 28.53 40.83 37.36
C THR A 72 28.92 39.48 36.77
N ALA A 73 30.21 39.31 36.49
CA ALA A 73 30.78 38.10 35.92
C ALA A 73 30.72 36.94 36.93
N VAL A 74 29.80 35.99 36.69
CA VAL A 74 29.86 34.66 37.28
C VAL A 74 30.42 33.72 36.20
N GLN A 75 31.67 33.27 36.39
CA GLN A 75 32.29 32.26 35.56
C GLN A 75 31.56 30.93 35.74
N VAL A 76 30.65 30.61 34.83
CA VAL A 76 30.13 29.25 34.68
C VAL A 76 31.02 28.58 33.64
N ALA A 77 31.82 27.61 34.10
CA ALA A 77 32.66 26.79 33.22
C ALA A 77 31.80 26.18 32.09
N PRO A 78 32.32 26.07 30.85
CA PRO A 78 31.60 25.37 29.81
C PRO A 78 31.50 23.91 30.25
N VAL A 79 30.29 23.49 30.62
CA VAL A 79 29.97 22.06 30.63
C VAL A 79 30.09 21.65 29.18
N THR A 80 31.24 21.09 28.83
CA THR A 80 31.39 20.29 27.62
C THR A 80 30.40 19.15 27.76
N THR A 81 29.20 19.33 27.23
CA THR A 81 28.27 18.24 26.96
C THR A 81 28.99 17.35 25.96
N SER A 82 29.58 16.29 26.52
CA SER A 82 30.20 15.21 25.79
C SER A 82 29.14 14.67 24.84
N ALA A 83 29.26 15.02 23.56
CA ALA A 83 28.59 14.32 22.48
C ALA A 83 29.05 12.87 22.57
N LEU A 84 28.16 11.98 23.01
CA LEU A 84 28.20 10.52 22.89
C LEU A 84 26.94 9.93 23.56
N GLN A 85 25.79 10.12 22.91
CA GLN A 85 24.63 9.21 23.06
C GLN A 85 23.81 9.22 21.76
N THR A 86 24.42 8.74 20.68
CA THR A 86 23.77 8.54 19.38
C THR A 86 22.97 7.24 19.39
N GLY A 87 21.76 7.30 19.94
CA GLY A 87 20.80 6.18 19.93
C GLY A 87 19.58 6.34 20.84
N SER A 88 19.00 7.55 20.95
CA SER A 88 17.81 7.73 21.81
C SER A 88 16.75 8.72 21.32
N GLN A 89 17.02 9.54 20.31
CA GLN A 89 16.05 10.51 19.81
C GLN A 89 15.92 10.39 18.29
N LEU A 90 14.68 10.17 17.85
CA LEU A 90 14.33 10.16 16.44
C LEU A 90 14.55 11.53 15.81
N SER A 91 14.98 11.53 14.55
CA SER A 91 14.96 12.72 13.71
C SER A 91 13.52 13.16 13.40
N ALA A 92 13.36 14.41 12.99
CA ALA A 92 12.05 14.93 12.58
C ALA A 92 11.47 14.15 11.38
N ASP A 93 12.32 13.71 10.44
CA ASP A 93 11.88 12.90 9.30
C ASP A 93 11.46 11.48 9.71
N GLU A 94 12.12 10.85 10.69
CA GLU A 94 11.71 9.54 11.23
C GLU A 94 10.38 9.64 11.99
N ILE A 95 10.19 10.69 12.80
CA ILE A 95 8.91 10.94 13.49
C ILE A 95 7.80 11.14 12.47
N ALA A 96 8.00 12.04 11.50
CA ALA A 96 7.02 12.29 10.45
C ALA A 96 6.73 11.03 9.63
N GLY A 97 7.73 10.17 9.45
CA GLY A 97 7.57 8.91 8.74
C GLY A 97 6.73 7.89 9.49
N LEU A 98 7.00 7.66 10.78
CA LEU A 98 6.18 6.74 11.56
C LEU A 98 4.73 7.21 11.67
N MET A 99 4.52 8.52 11.84
CA MET A 99 3.17 9.11 11.83
C MET A 99 2.44 8.85 10.52
N PHE A 100 3.15 9.03 9.40
CA PHE A 100 2.56 8.80 8.09
C PHE A 100 2.24 7.33 7.84
N MET A 101 3.21 6.43 8.06
CA MET A 101 3.00 5.00 7.86
C MET A 101 1.86 4.48 8.72
N ARG A 102 1.69 5.00 9.95
CA ARG A 102 0.56 4.62 10.81
C ARG A 102 -0.79 4.87 10.13
N GLU A 103 -0.96 6.01 9.48
CA GLU A 103 -2.20 6.35 8.77
C GLU A 103 -2.28 5.73 7.37
N GLU A 104 -1.15 5.47 6.69
CA GLU A 104 -1.11 4.83 5.37
C GLU A 104 -1.52 3.34 5.44
N GLU A 105 -1.00 2.59 6.41
CA GLU A 105 -1.41 1.19 6.65
C GLU A 105 -2.89 1.11 7.06
N LYS A 106 -3.36 2.10 7.84
CA LYS A 106 -4.81 2.24 8.16
C LYS A 106 -5.63 2.54 6.91
N LEU A 107 -5.11 3.35 5.97
CA LEU A 107 -5.79 3.63 4.72
C LEU A 107 -5.96 2.36 3.90
N ALA A 108 -4.91 1.54 3.79
CA ALA A 108 -4.99 0.25 3.12
C ALA A 108 -6.06 -0.64 3.77
N GLU A 109 -6.02 -0.80 5.09
CA GLU A 109 -7.03 -1.54 5.86
C GLU A 109 -8.46 -1.05 5.56
N ASP A 110 -8.70 0.26 5.71
CA ASP A 110 -10.02 0.86 5.59
C ASP A 110 -10.58 0.77 4.16
N VAL A 111 -9.73 0.95 3.14
CA VAL A 111 -10.14 0.78 1.73
C VAL A 111 -10.51 -0.68 1.48
N TYR A 112 -9.70 -1.64 1.95
CA TYR A 112 -9.96 -3.06 1.73
C TYR A 112 -11.23 -3.51 2.44
N LEU A 113 -11.48 -3.09 3.68
CA LEU A 113 -12.73 -3.41 4.35
C LEU A 113 -13.94 -2.79 3.63
N THR A 114 -13.80 -1.56 3.12
CA THR A 114 -14.86 -0.92 2.33
C THR A 114 -15.16 -1.66 1.02
N LEU A 115 -14.12 -2.09 0.30
CA LEU A 115 -14.27 -2.87 -0.93
C LEU A 115 -14.74 -4.30 -0.66
N TYR A 116 -14.40 -4.87 0.50
CA TYR A 116 -14.96 -6.15 0.94
C TYR A 116 -16.46 -6.05 1.18
N ASP A 117 -16.92 -5.02 1.89
CA ASP A 117 -18.35 -4.81 2.15
C ASP A 117 -19.15 -4.65 0.85
N MET A 118 -18.52 -4.10 -0.20
CA MET A 118 -19.14 -3.91 -1.51
C MET A 118 -19.12 -5.16 -2.40
N TRP A 119 -17.95 -5.80 -2.53
CA TRP A 119 -17.72 -6.86 -3.52
C TRP A 119 -17.71 -8.27 -2.94
N GLY A 120 -17.61 -8.42 -1.61
CA GLY A 120 -17.63 -9.70 -0.91
C GLY A 120 -16.45 -10.64 -1.22
N MET A 121 -15.37 -10.13 -1.83
CA MET A 121 -14.23 -10.97 -2.18
C MET A 121 -13.26 -11.14 -1.02
N ASN A 122 -13.01 -12.38 -0.61
CA ASN A 122 -12.14 -12.72 0.53
C ASN A 122 -10.71 -12.15 0.45
N ILE A 123 -10.19 -11.83 -0.75
CA ILE A 123 -8.87 -11.19 -0.87
C ILE A 123 -8.81 -9.88 -0.07
N PHE A 124 -9.84 -9.05 -0.16
CA PHE A 124 -9.88 -7.77 0.54
C PHE A 124 -9.92 -7.97 2.06
N GLN A 125 -10.75 -8.89 2.57
CA GLN A 125 -10.81 -9.18 4.00
C GLN A 125 -9.50 -9.79 4.54
N ASN A 126 -8.89 -10.70 3.77
CA ASN A 126 -7.65 -11.36 4.19
C ASN A 126 -6.49 -10.36 4.25
N ILE A 127 -6.38 -9.48 3.26
CA ILE A 127 -5.32 -8.46 3.21
C ILE A 127 -5.60 -7.38 4.25
N ALA A 128 -6.85 -6.92 4.44
CA ALA A 128 -7.19 -6.01 5.54
C ALA A 128 -6.77 -6.55 6.92
N SER A 129 -6.86 -7.86 7.14
CA SER A 129 -6.39 -8.48 8.39
C SER A 129 -4.85 -8.42 8.53
N SER A 130 -4.12 -8.44 7.41
CA SER A 130 -2.68 -8.20 7.36
C SER A 130 -2.38 -6.74 7.66
N GLU A 131 -3.11 -5.81 7.06
CA GLU A 131 -2.95 -4.36 7.30
C GLU A 131 -3.23 -3.97 8.74
N GLN A 132 -4.18 -4.65 9.40
CA GLN A 132 -4.38 -4.49 10.84
C GLN A 132 -3.09 -4.79 11.61
N THR A 133 -2.38 -5.86 11.23
CA THR A 133 -1.09 -6.25 11.86
C THR A 133 0.01 -5.24 11.55
N HIS A 134 0.04 -4.73 10.32
CA HIS A 134 0.98 -3.69 9.90
C HIS A 134 0.79 -2.42 10.73
N THR A 135 -0.44 -1.91 10.79
CA THR A 135 -0.73 -0.68 11.52
C THR A 135 -0.48 -0.83 13.03
N GLU A 136 -0.74 -2.00 13.61
CA GLU A 136 -0.40 -2.32 15.01
C GLU A 136 1.12 -2.32 15.25
N SER A 137 1.90 -2.83 14.28
CA SER A 137 3.37 -2.83 14.36
C SER A 137 3.95 -1.41 14.32
N VAL A 138 3.36 -0.51 13.53
CA VAL A 138 3.75 0.91 13.55
C VAL A 138 3.37 1.56 14.89
N LEU A 139 2.18 1.27 15.41
CA LEU A 139 1.72 1.76 16.71
C LEU A 139 2.64 1.32 17.86
N GLU A 140 3.19 0.11 17.82
CA GLU A 140 4.17 -0.35 18.81
C GLU A 140 5.42 0.55 18.84
N LEU A 141 5.96 0.93 17.67
CA LEU A 141 7.07 1.88 17.62
C LEU A 141 6.66 3.28 18.06
N LEU A 142 5.47 3.77 17.68
CA LEU A 142 4.98 5.06 18.17
C LEU A 142 4.96 5.11 19.71
N ASN A 143 4.44 4.06 20.34
CA ASN A 143 4.43 3.93 21.79
C ASN A 143 5.84 3.84 22.39
N THR A 144 6.73 3.06 21.75
CA THR A 144 8.13 2.89 22.17
C THR A 144 8.86 4.24 22.22
N TYR A 145 8.61 5.11 21.25
CA TYR A 145 9.21 6.45 21.17
C TYR A 145 8.40 7.54 21.87
N GLY A 146 7.30 7.19 22.55
CA GLY A 146 6.45 8.15 23.28
C GLY A 146 5.75 9.17 22.38
N LEU A 147 5.46 8.78 21.13
CA LEU A 147 4.78 9.63 20.15
C LEU A 147 3.26 9.47 20.23
N THR A 148 2.51 10.53 19.93
CA THR A 148 1.03 10.48 19.91
C THR A 148 0.54 9.77 18.65
N ASP A 149 -0.33 8.76 18.80
CA ASP A 149 -0.94 8.06 17.66
C ASP A 149 -1.85 9.01 16.85
N PRO A 150 -1.55 9.28 15.57
CA PRO A 150 -2.35 10.16 14.72
C PRO A 150 -3.69 9.54 14.30
N ALA A 151 -3.82 8.22 14.41
CA ALA A 151 -5.04 7.49 14.09
C ALA A 151 -5.95 7.24 15.30
N VAL A 152 -5.58 7.78 16.48
CA VAL A 152 -6.33 7.52 17.71
C VAL A 152 -7.76 8.04 17.63
N ASN A 153 -8.73 7.16 17.91
CA ASN A 153 -10.17 7.44 17.82
C ASN A 153 -10.72 7.78 16.42
N ASN A 154 -9.92 7.64 15.35
CA ASN A 154 -10.44 7.79 14.00
C ASN A 154 -11.30 6.58 13.63
N ALA A 155 -12.51 6.82 13.14
CA ALA A 155 -13.31 5.75 12.56
C ALA A 155 -12.74 5.28 11.21
N ARG A 156 -13.35 4.22 10.64
CA ARG A 156 -13.05 3.80 9.28
C ARG A 156 -13.25 4.97 8.32
N GLY A 157 -12.26 5.24 7.48
CA GLY A 157 -12.31 6.29 6.48
C GLY A 157 -12.04 7.70 7.02
N GLU A 158 -11.67 7.84 8.30
CA GLU A 158 -11.26 9.11 8.89
C GLU A 158 -9.74 9.16 9.07
N PHE A 159 -9.12 10.25 8.61
CA PHE A 159 -7.67 10.48 8.69
C PHE A 159 -7.35 11.89 9.18
N THR A 160 -6.34 12.00 10.04
CA THR A 160 -5.77 13.26 10.49
C THR A 160 -5.02 13.91 9.33
N ASN A 161 -4.21 13.14 8.60
CA ASN A 161 -3.55 13.59 7.39
C ASN A 161 -4.56 13.78 6.23
N GLN A 162 -4.71 15.02 5.78
CA GLN A 162 -5.67 15.39 4.74
C GLN A 162 -5.31 14.85 3.34
N ASP A 163 -4.03 14.59 3.07
CA ASP A 163 -3.64 13.96 1.80
C ASP A 163 -4.09 12.49 1.77
N LEU A 164 -3.98 11.77 2.90
CA LEU A 164 -4.48 10.40 3.03
C LEU A 164 -6.02 10.35 3.03
N GLN A 165 -6.69 11.33 3.65
CA GLN A 165 -8.15 11.44 3.55
C GLN A 165 -8.60 11.55 2.09
N ALA A 166 -7.98 12.44 1.31
CA ALA A 166 -8.32 12.62 -0.10
C ALA A 166 -8.02 11.35 -0.92
N LEU A 167 -6.92 10.65 -0.61
CA LEU A 167 -6.59 9.39 -1.26
C LEU A 167 -7.62 8.30 -0.96
N TYR A 168 -8.05 8.15 0.30
CA TYR A 168 -9.11 7.23 0.69
C TYR A 168 -10.41 7.49 -0.07
N ASP A 169 -10.87 8.75 -0.09
CA ASP A 169 -12.09 9.15 -0.78
C ASP A 169 -12.02 8.81 -2.28
N GLN A 170 -10.88 9.05 -2.92
CA GLN A 170 -10.66 8.75 -4.33
C GLN A 170 -10.65 7.23 -4.60
N LEU A 171 -9.90 6.47 -3.80
CA LEU A 171 -9.71 5.03 -4.04
C LEU A 171 -11.00 4.26 -3.80
N THR A 172 -11.81 4.64 -2.80
CA THR A 172 -13.12 4.03 -2.57
C THR A 172 -14.11 4.35 -3.69
N VAL A 173 -14.13 5.58 -4.20
CA VAL A 173 -14.91 5.93 -5.41
C VAL A 173 -14.46 5.10 -6.60
N THR A 174 -13.16 5.05 -6.87
CA THR A 174 -12.60 4.31 -8.02
C THR A 174 -12.90 2.82 -7.92
N GLY A 175 -12.65 2.21 -6.77
CA GLY A 175 -12.89 0.79 -6.54
C GLY A 175 -14.36 0.41 -6.51
N SER A 176 -15.28 1.40 -6.40
CA SER A 176 -16.71 1.15 -6.51
C SER A 176 -17.24 1.00 -7.94
N LEU A 177 -16.43 1.38 -8.95
CA LEU A 177 -16.86 1.37 -10.34
C LEU A 177 -17.07 -0.06 -10.88
N SER A 178 -16.15 -0.96 -10.57
CA SER A 178 -16.22 -2.37 -10.94
C SER A 178 -15.31 -3.22 -10.06
N LEU A 179 -15.54 -4.54 -10.05
CA LEU A 179 -14.62 -5.47 -9.38
C LEU A 179 -13.19 -5.40 -9.94
N ALA A 180 -13.05 -5.15 -11.25
CA ALA A 180 -11.75 -4.99 -11.88
C ALA A 180 -11.04 -3.73 -11.37
N ASP A 181 -11.77 -2.62 -11.22
CA ASP A 181 -11.23 -1.37 -10.65
C ASP A 181 -10.91 -1.53 -9.16
N ALA A 182 -11.72 -2.27 -8.41
CA ALA A 182 -11.44 -2.59 -7.00
C ALA A 182 -10.12 -3.35 -6.83
N LEU A 183 -9.84 -4.32 -7.71
CA LEU A 183 -8.58 -5.09 -7.69
C LEU A 183 -7.39 -4.24 -8.13
N LYS A 184 -7.59 -3.32 -9.09
CA LYS A 184 -6.57 -2.32 -9.47
C LYS A 184 -6.30 -1.32 -8.34
N VAL A 185 -7.32 -0.91 -7.59
CA VAL A 185 -7.15 -0.10 -6.37
C VAL A 185 -6.36 -0.86 -5.32
N GLY A 186 -6.65 -2.15 -5.13
CA GLY A 186 -5.84 -3.06 -4.32
C GLY A 186 -4.36 -2.97 -4.65
N ALA A 187 -4.00 -3.28 -5.91
CA ALA A 187 -2.62 -3.22 -6.38
C ALA A 187 -2.01 -1.81 -6.33
N ALA A 188 -2.78 -0.76 -6.62
CA ALA A 188 -2.31 0.63 -6.56
C ALA A 188 -1.84 1.03 -5.15
N ILE A 189 -2.59 0.66 -4.11
CA ILE A 189 -2.22 0.93 -2.72
C ILE A 189 -0.86 0.30 -2.40
N GLU A 190 -0.67 -0.97 -2.76
CA GLU A 190 0.58 -1.67 -2.49
C GLU A 190 1.77 -1.07 -3.25
N GLU A 191 1.55 -0.61 -4.48
CA GLU A 191 2.61 0.08 -5.24
C GLU A 191 3.03 1.40 -4.58
N ILE A 192 2.07 2.18 -4.07
CA ILE A 192 2.32 3.43 -3.36
C ILE A 192 3.08 3.15 -2.06
N ASP A 193 2.59 2.18 -1.28
CA ASP A 193 3.20 1.79 -0.01
C ASP A 193 4.67 1.34 -0.18
N ILE A 194 4.96 0.52 -1.21
CA ILE A 194 6.32 0.10 -1.54
C ILE A 194 7.22 1.30 -1.89
N LEU A 195 6.72 2.29 -2.62
CA LEU A 195 7.48 3.48 -2.97
C LEU A 195 7.83 4.32 -1.73
N ASP A 196 6.85 4.54 -0.86
CA ASP A 196 7.01 5.32 0.36
C ASP A 196 7.94 4.62 1.36
N LEU A 197 7.78 3.31 1.55
CA LEU A 197 8.67 2.50 2.37
C LEU A 197 10.12 2.50 1.84
N ASN A 198 10.33 2.35 0.52
CA ASN A 198 11.66 2.41 -0.07
C ASN A 198 12.36 3.75 0.20
N GLN A 199 11.62 4.86 0.11
CA GLN A 199 12.17 6.18 0.42
C GLN A 199 12.55 6.31 1.90
N ARG A 200 11.72 5.81 2.81
CA ARG A 200 11.94 5.90 4.26
C ARG A 200 13.07 5.00 4.72
N ILE A 201 13.17 3.78 4.18
CA ILE A 201 14.30 2.86 4.43
C ILE A 201 15.63 3.51 4.02
N ALA A 202 15.65 4.27 2.91
CA ALA A 202 16.86 4.93 2.44
C ALA A 202 17.34 6.10 3.33
N THR A 203 16.51 6.58 4.25
CA THR A 203 16.77 7.80 5.03
C THR A 203 16.78 7.57 6.54
N THR A 204 16.15 6.51 7.05
CA THR A 204 16.18 6.17 8.48
C THR A 204 17.58 5.78 8.94
N THR A 205 17.90 6.12 10.19
CA THR A 205 19.15 5.77 10.85
C THR A 205 18.94 4.83 12.04
N HIS A 206 17.68 4.56 12.40
CA HIS A 206 17.31 3.67 13.49
C HIS A 206 17.01 2.26 12.96
N ASP A 207 17.71 1.26 13.51
CA ASP A 207 17.67 -0.14 13.05
C ASP A 207 16.29 -0.79 13.23
N ASP A 208 15.57 -0.44 14.30
CA ASP A 208 14.22 -0.94 14.58
C ASP A 208 13.19 -0.39 13.59
N ILE A 209 13.25 0.91 13.27
CA ILE A 209 12.45 1.54 12.22
C ILE A 209 12.77 0.92 10.85
N SER A 210 14.06 0.75 10.54
CA SER A 210 14.49 0.10 9.30
C SER A 210 13.96 -1.32 9.19
N THR A 211 13.99 -2.07 10.29
CA THR A 211 13.46 -3.44 10.35
C THR A 211 11.95 -3.47 10.15
N LEU A 212 11.21 -2.57 10.82
CA LEU A 212 9.76 -2.43 10.63
C LEU A 212 9.43 -2.16 9.16
N TYR A 213 10.03 -1.13 8.55
CA TYR A 213 9.73 -0.76 7.17
C TYR A 213 10.09 -1.85 6.16
N GLN A 214 11.17 -2.60 6.38
CA GLN A 214 11.52 -3.73 5.53
C GLN A 214 10.49 -4.87 5.64
N ASN A 215 9.94 -5.12 6.83
CA ASN A 215 8.90 -6.12 7.03
C ASN A 215 7.57 -5.71 6.38
N LEU A 216 7.16 -4.45 6.57
CA LEU A 216 5.98 -3.86 5.91
C LEU A 216 6.10 -4.03 4.39
N ARG A 217 7.22 -3.58 3.81
CA ARG A 217 7.45 -3.65 2.35
C ARG A 217 7.36 -5.08 1.83
N ALA A 218 7.88 -6.05 2.57
CA ALA A 218 7.79 -7.45 2.20
C ALA A 218 6.34 -7.97 2.23
N GLY A 219 5.51 -7.45 3.15
CA GLY A 219 4.06 -7.63 3.19
C GLY A 219 3.39 -7.06 1.94
N SER A 220 3.58 -5.77 1.66
CA SER A 220 2.97 -5.08 0.51
C SER A 220 3.38 -5.72 -0.81
N GLU A 221 4.62 -6.18 -0.97
CA GLU A 221 5.02 -6.96 -2.15
C GLU A 221 4.21 -8.27 -2.32
N ASN A 222 3.90 -8.97 -1.22
CA ASN A 222 3.08 -10.18 -1.25
C ASN A 222 1.61 -9.86 -1.57
N HIS A 223 1.10 -8.75 -1.05
CA HIS A 223 -0.25 -8.29 -1.34
C HIS A 223 -0.38 -7.84 -2.79
N LEU A 224 0.60 -7.11 -3.33
CA LEU A 224 0.66 -6.71 -4.73
C LEU A 224 0.57 -7.94 -5.64
N ARG A 225 1.40 -8.97 -5.40
CA ARG A 225 1.33 -10.25 -6.15
C ARG A 225 -0.06 -10.89 -6.06
N SER A 226 -0.71 -10.80 -4.90
CA SER A 226 -2.05 -11.36 -4.67
C SER A 226 -3.14 -10.60 -5.42
N PHE A 227 -3.09 -9.27 -5.42
CA PHE A 227 -4.02 -8.43 -6.19
C PHE A 227 -3.82 -8.60 -7.69
N VAL A 228 -2.57 -8.56 -8.18
CA VAL A 228 -2.22 -8.79 -9.59
C VAL A 228 -2.76 -10.15 -10.05
N SER A 229 -2.36 -11.24 -9.39
CA SER A 229 -2.80 -12.58 -9.80
C SER A 229 -4.33 -12.77 -9.75
N THR A 230 -5.00 -12.08 -8.82
CA THR A 230 -6.46 -12.12 -8.73
C THR A 230 -7.11 -11.28 -9.83
N PHE A 231 -6.58 -10.09 -10.12
CA PHE A 231 -7.02 -9.26 -11.24
C PHE A 231 -6.96 -10.04 -12.55
N GLU A 232 -5.79 -10.59 -12.89
CA GLU A 232 -5.59 -11.29 -14.16
C GLU A 232 -6.50 -12.52 -14.29
N ARG A 233 -6.76 -13.23 -13.18
CA ARG A 233 -7.70 -14.36 -13.17
C ARG A 233 -9.15 -13.92 -13.36
N GLN A 234 -9.56 -12.77 -12.81
CA GLN A 234 -10.94 -12.30 -12.89
C GLN A 234 -11.26 -11.62 -14.23
N THR A 235 -10.28 -10.97 -14.85
CA THR A 235 -10.48 -10.19 -16.08
C THR A 235 -9.97 -10.89 -17.33
N GLY A 236 -8.97 -11.76 -17.20
CA GLY A 236 -8.21 -12.30 -18.33
C GLY A 236 -7.22 -11.29 -18.96
N GLU A 237 -7.07 -10.11 -18.36
CA GLU A 237 -6.13 -9.07 -18.78
C GLU A 237 -4.84 -9.14 -17.98
N LEU A 238 -3.72 -8.69 -18.55
CA LEU A 238 -2.48 -8.53 -17.80
C LEU A 238 -2.53 -7.24 -16.99
N TYR A 239 -2.10 -7.30 -15.73
CA TYR A 239 -1.96 -6.09 -14.94
C TYR A 239 -0.80 -5.22 -15.48
N GLN A 240 -0.94 -3.90 -15.41
CA GLN A 240 0.11 -2.94 -15.73
C GLN A 240 0.36 -2.07 -14.49
N PRO A 241 1.62 -1.91 -14.04
CA PRO A 241 1.90 -1.08 -12.87
C PRO A 241 1.43 0.35 -13.10
N GLN A 242 0.83 0.94 -12.07
CA GLN A 242 0.25 2.28 -12.13
C GLN A 242 1.22 3.35 -11.61
N TYR A 243 2.10 2.98 -10.67
CA TYR A 243 3.02 3.87 -9.97
C TYR A 243 4.46 3.34 -9.98
N LEU A 244 4.65 2.03 -9.78
CA LEU A 244 5.98 1.44 -9.89
C LEU A 244 6.49 1.56 -11.33
N ASP A 245 7.79 1.80 -11.49
CA ASP A 245 8.41 1.61 -12.79
C ASP A 245 8.38 0.11 -13.17
N GLN A 246 8.38 -0.16 -14.47
CA GLN A 246 8.25 -1.53 -14.98
C GLN A 246 9.34 -2.47 -14.45
N ALA A 247 10.58 -1.99 -14.28
CA ALA A 247 11.68 -2.85 -13.85
C ALA A 247 11.52 -3.24 -12.37
N THR A 248 11.10 -2.30 -11.51
CA THR A 248 10.80 -2.57 -10.11
C THR A 248 9.61 -3.52 -9.98
N TYR A 249 8.53 -3.28 -10.73
CA TYR A 249 7.38 -4.18 -10.78
C TYR A 249 7.77 -5.60 -11.21
N ASP A 250 8.51 -5.75 -12.32
CA ASP A 250 8.94 -7.05 -12.84
C ASP A 250 9.82 -7.80 -11.82
N ALA A 251 10.71 -7.09 -11.12
CA ALA A 251 11.53 -7.66 -10.07
C ALA A 251 10.68 -8.21 -8.91
N ILE A 252 9.64 -7.49 -8.50
CA ILE A 252 8.71 -7.94 -7.45
C ILE A 252 7.93 -9.16 -7.94
N MET A 253 7.35 -9.12 -9.15
CA MET A 253 6.54 -10.22 -9.69
C MET A 253 7.34 -11.52 -9.90
N THR A 254 8.63 -11.42 -10.19
CA THR A 254 9.51 -12.59 -10.36
C THR A 254 10.18 -13.05 -9.06
N GLY A 255 10.16 -12.23 -8.02
CA GLY A 255 10.70 -12.56 -6.69
C GLY A 255 9.92 -13.69 -5.99
N ALA A 256 10.60 -14.43 -5.11
CA ALA A 256 9.94 -15.40 -4.25
C ALA A 256 9.00 -14.68 -3.26
N GLN A 257 7.85 -15.28 -2.95
CA GLN A 257 7.00 -14.76 -1.87
C GLN A 257 7.78 -14.79 -0.56
N SER A 258 7.83 -13.65 0.12
CA SER A 258 8.48 -13.56 1.43
C SER A 258 7.60 -14.28 2.44
N GLN A 259 8.13 -15.32 3.07
CA GLN A 259 7.50 -15.92 4.25
C GLN A 259 7.73 -14.94 5.38
N GLY A 260 6.68 -14.26 5.84
CA GLY A 260 6.76 -13.31 6.95
C GLY A 260 7.59 -13.90 8.08
N ASN A 261 8.60 -13.15 8.53
CA ASN A 261 9.46 -13.54 9.64
C ASN A 261 8.64 -13.49 10.94
N GLY A 262 7.77 -14.47 11.12
CA GLY A 262 7.17 -14.79 12.40
C GLY A 262 8.31 -15.23 13.32
N ASN A 263 8.72 -14.32 14.20
CA ASN A 263 9.70 -14.56 15.24
C ASN A 263 9.12 -15.57 16.25
N GLY A 264 9.11 -16.85 15.87
CA GLY A 264 8.75 -17.98 16.70
C GLY A 264 9.92 -18.35 17.60
N GLY A 265 10.17 -17.54 18.62
CA GLY A 265 11.04 -17.93 19.72
C GLY A 265 10.44 -19.13 20.47
N ASN A 266 11.02 -20.31 20.30
CA ASN A 266 11.22 -21.22 21.43
C ASN A 266 12.35 -22.21 21.14
N GLY A 267 13.39 -22.17 21.97
CA GLY A 267 14.50 -23.11 21.89
C GLY A 267 14.07 -24.51 22.31
N ASN A 268 14.68 -25.52 21.68
CA ASN A 268 15.06 -26.71 22.42
C ASN A 268 16.28 -27.36 21.76
N SER A 269 17.39 -27.33 22.49
CA SER A 269 18.58 -28.12 22.22
C SER A 269 18.21 -29.60 22.32
N GLY A 270 18.28 -30.32 21.20
CA GLY A 270 18.13 -31.77 21.16
C GLY A 270 19.26 -32.38 20.36
N ALA A 271 20.35 -32.72 21.06
CA ALA A 271 21.44 -33.53 20.51
C ALA A 271 20.88 -34.87 19.99
N GLY A 272 21.06 -35.12 18.70
CA GLY A 272 20.74 -36.39 18.05
C GLY A 272 21.90 -36.83 17.20
N ASN A 273 22.82 -37.56 17.83
CA ASN A 273 23.89 -38.28 17.16
C ASN A 273 23.29 -39.41 16.31
N SER A 274 23.56 -39.43 15.02
CA SER A 274 23.38 -40.65 14.21
C SER A 274 24.33 -40.64 13.03
N ASP A 275 25.51 -41.22 13.27
CA ASP A 275 26.33 -41.86 12.25
C ASP A 275 25.48 -42.82 11.42
N SER A 276 25.43 -42.64 10.10
CA SER A 276 25.18 -43.72 9.15
C SER A 276 25.65 -43.35 7.75
N ASN A 277 26.86 -43.84 7.49
CA ASN A 277 27.47 -44.22 6.22
C ASN A 277 26.44 -44.66 5.14
N GLY A 278 26.53 -44.11 3.93
CA GLY A 278 25.68 -44.52 2.81
C GLY A 278 26.07 -43.86 1.48
N SER A 279 26.90 -44.58 0.73
CA SER A 279 27.54 -44.17 -0.53
C SER A 279 26.61 -43.60 -1.60
N ASN A 280 27.16 -42.58 -2.27
CA ASN A 280 26.65 -41.91 -3.45
C ASN A 280 26.60 -42.88 -4.65
N GLY A 281 25.40 -43.18 -5.16
CA GLY A 281 25.15 -44.08 -6.29
C GLY A 281 24.39 -43.38 -7.40
N ASN A 282 25.13 -43.05 -8.47
CA ASN A 282 24.69 -42.44 -9.71
C ASN A 282 23.68 -43.34 -10.46
N GLY A 283 22.53 -42.80 -10.90
CA GLY A 283 21.46 -43.57 -11.54
C GLY A 283 20.69 -42.76 -12.58
N ASN A 284 20.98 -43.05 -13.84
CA ASN A 284 20.62 -42.35 -15.06
C ASN A 284 19.11 -42.47 -15.41
N ARG A 285 18.55 -41.41 -16.01
CA ARG A 285 17.16 -41.34 -16.53
C ARG A 285 16.99 -42.20 -17.79
N GLY A 286 15.96 -43.03 -17.83
CA GLY A 286 15.59 -43.84 -19.00
C GLY A 286 14.09 -43.81 -19.26
N ASN A 287 13.72 -43.31 -20.43
CA ASN A 287 12.38 -43.23 -21.03
C ASN A 287 11.79 -44.62 -21.35
N GLY A 288 10.47 -44.80 -21.27
CA GLY A 288 9.82 -46.03 -21.74
C GLY A 288 8.29 -45.96 -21.83
N LYS A 289 7.77 -45.63 -23.01
CA LYS A 289 6.36 -45.84 -23.42
C LYS A 289 6.10 -47.34 -23.61
N GLY A 290 4.93 -47.82 -23.21
CA GLY A 290 4.50 -49.21 -23.46
C GLY A 290 2.99 -49.40 -23.30
N ASN A 291 2.29 -49.30 -24.43
CA ASN A 291 0.89 -49.65 -24.65
C ASN A 291 0.74 -51.20 -24.61
N GLN A 292 -0.29 -51.75 -23.96
CA GLN A 292 -1.10 -52.84 -24.54
C GLN A 292 -2.31 -53.28 -23.70
N ASN A 293 -3.31 -53.63 -24.50
CA ASN A 293 -4.70 -53.99 -24.25
C ASN A 293 -4.83 -55.47 -23.82
N GLY A 294 -5.87 -55.81 -23.06
CA GLY A 294 -6.14 -57.19 -22.62
C GLY A 294 -7.52 -57.38 -22.00
N ASN A 295 -8.51 -57.64 -22.86
CA ASN A 295 -9.85 -58.13 -22.54
C ASN A 295 -9.81 -59.43 -21.72
N ASN A 296 -10.76 -59.65 -20.79
CA ASN A 296 -11.90 -60.58 -20.91
C ASN A 296 -12.47 -60.96 -19.53
N GLY A 297 -13.80 -61.15 -19.44
CA GLY A 297 -14.38 -62.11 -18.49
C GLY A 297 -15.54 -61.65 -17.57
N GLN A 298 -16.74 -61.59 -18.16
CA GLN A 298 -18.04 -62.10 -17.66
C GLN A 298 -18.32 -62.23 -16.14
N GLY A 299 -19.51 -61.73 -15.73
CA GLY A 299 -20.20 -62.22 -14.54
C GLY A 299 -21.48 -61.47 -14.17
N ASN A 300 -22.62 -62.01 -14.60
CA ASN A 300 -24.01 -61.62 -14.26
C ASN A 300 -24.26 -61.30 -12.78
N ASN A 301 -25.19 -60.38 -12.47
CA ASN A 301 -26.51 -60.78 -11.95
C ASN A 301 -27.53 -59.62 -11.93
N GLN A 302 -28.73 -59.90 -12.43
CA GLN A 302 -29.94 -59.10 -12.27
C GLN A 302 -30.49 -59.26 -10.84
N GLY A 303 -31.25 -58.29 -10.34
CA GLY A 303 -32.12 -58.56 -9.18
C GLY A 303 -32.68 -57.36 -8.42
N GLN A 304 -33.79 -56.83 -8.94
CA GLN A 304 -35.01 -56.48 -8.20
C GLN A 304 -35.06 -55.25 -7.26
N ASN A 305 -36.02 -54.38 -7.63
CA ASN A 305 -37.07 -53.74 -6.82
C ASN A 305 -36.74 -53.17 -5.44
N GLY A 306 -37.00 -51.87 -5.33
CA GLY A 306 -37.25 -51.10 -4.11
C GLY A 306 -37.46 -49.65 -4.47
#